data_AF-A0A6M3J843-F1
#
_entry.id   AF-A0A6M3J843-F1
#
_cell.length_a   1.000
_cell.length_b   1.000
_cell.length_c   1.000
_cell.angle_alpha   90.00
_cell.angle_beta   90.00
_cell.angle_gamma   90.00
#
_symmetry.space_group_name_H-M   'P 1'
#
loop_
_entity.id
_entity.type
_entity.pdbx_description
1 polymer ?
#
loop_
_entity_poly.entity_id
_entity_poly.type
_entity_poly.pdbx_seq_one_letter_code
_entity_poly.pdbx_strand_id
1 'polypeptide(L)'
;MNTIAKNNLPAIGSPLAGGFYMGLYLLDGLLQALIRAPAATGFNAPQPWGARGTKIEGAGSFNDGLANTRAMAEAGCPHANWALGLSIDGHQDWFISARDEAEIVYRVCKPTDQENWCSFRDGDNPSSVPAGYPYTAQTPSQSSIEAFCLGGEEALEDRSYWTSTQDGPGLAWIQHFDVGSQINDGKDNARPAFAVRRITVTP
;
A
#
# COMPACT_ATOMS: atom_id res chain seq x y z
N MET A 1 2.57 17.27 -13.80
CA MET A 1 2.97 15.96 -13.26
C MET A 1 4.10 16.21 -12.29
N ASN A 2 3.99 15.74 -11.05
CA ASN A 2 5.08 15.84 -10.09
C ASN A 2 6.15 14.82 -10.48
N THR A 3 7.36 15.30 -10.74
CA THR A 3 8.51 14.46 -11.13
C THR A 3 9.69 14.71 -10.20
N ILE A 4 10.51 13.69 -9.99
CA ILE A 4 11.76 13.79 -9.22
C ILE A 4 12.90 13.08 -9.96
N ALA A 5 14.09 13.67 -9.97
CA ALA A 5 15.28 13.01 -10.51
C ALA A 5 15.69 11.84 -9.60
N LYS A 6 16.11 10.72 -10.19
CA LYS A 6 16.49 9.51 -9.43
C LYS A 6 17.57 9.79 -8.38
N ASN A 7 18.54 10.65 -8.70
CA ASN A 7 19.62 11.04 -7.79
C ASN A 7 19.17 11.94 -6.62
N ASN A 8 17.94 12.46 -6.66
CA ASN A 8 17.35 13.28 -5.61
C ASN A 8 16.40 12.48 -4.69
N LEU A 9 16.24 11.18 -4.92
CA LEU A 9 15.45 10.33 -4.03
C LEU A 9 16.18 10.19 -2.68
N PRO A 10 15.48 10.37 -1.55
CA PRO A 10 16.08 10.16 -0.24
C PRO A 10 16.24 8.66 0.05
N ALA A 11 16.83 8.33 1.20
CA ALA A 11 16.87 6.95 1.66
C ALA A 11 15.45 6.39 1.90
N ILE A 12 15.28 5.09 1.71
CA ILE A 12 14.01 4.41 2.02
C ILE A 12 13.61 4.68 3.48
N GLY A 13 12.33 4.96 3.69
CA GLY A 13 11.74 5.35 4.97
C GLY A 13 11.95 6.82 5.36
N SER A 14 12.69 7.61 4.57
CA SER A 14 12.87 9.05 4.83
C SER A 14 11.68 9.88 4.35
N PRO A 15 11.46 11.07 4.94
CA PRO A 15 10.41 11.99 4.49
C PRO A 15 10.56 12.38 3.01
N LEU A 16 9.43 12.37 2.29
CA LEU A 16 9.31 12.83 0.91
C LEU A 16 7.87 13.26 0.64
N ALA A 17 7.69 14.51 0.21
CA ALA A 17 6.44 15.01 -0.37
C ALA A 17 5.19 14.70 0.48
N GLY A 18 5.21 15.12 1.75
CA GLY A 18 4.12 14.95 2.71
C GLY A 18 3.99 13.56 3.34
N GLY A 19 4.88 12.61 3.04
CA GLY A 19 4.88 11.28 3.63
C GLY A 19 6.28 10.68 3.69
N PHE A 20 6.38 9.35 3.61
CA PHE A 20 7.64 8.62 3.68
C PHE A 20 7.89 7.85 2.39
N TYR A 21 9.11 7.93 1.85
CA TYR A 21 9.50 7.23 0.64
C TYR A 21 9.69 5.72 0.89
N MET A 22 8.93 4.87 0.20
CA MET A 22 8.90 3.42 0.47
C MET A 22 9.73 2.61 -0.52
N GLY A 23 9.98 3.15 -1.71
CA GLY A 23 10.73 2.45 -2.74
C GLY A 23 10.20 2.74 -4.14
N LEU A 24 10.70 1.98 -5.10
CA LEU A 24 10.41 2.15 -6.51
C LEU A 24 9.57 1.02 -7.07
N TYR A 25 8.75 1.35 -8.05
CA TYR A 25 8.02 0.37 -8.85
C TYR A 25 7.86 0.86 -10.29
N LEU A 26 7.62 -0.07 -11.21
CA LEU A 26 7.26 0.23 -12.59
C LEU A 26 5.75 0.25 -12.75
N LEU A 27 5.27 1.31 -13.39
CA LEU A 27 3.89 1.44 -13.84
C LEU A 27 3.91 1.93 -15.28
N ASP A 28 3.34 1.15 -16.20
CA ASP A 28 3.31 1.45 -17.64
C ASP A 28 4.69 1.82 -18.22
N GLY A 29 5.74 1.14 -17.74
CA GLY A 29 7.13 1.38 -18.14
C GLY A 29 7.78 2.63 -17.53
N LEU A 30 7.04 3.41 -16.73
CA LEU A 30 7.55 4.56 -16.00
C LEU A 30 7.95 4.16 -14.58
N LEU A 31 9.13 4.60 -14.17
CA LEU A 31 9.60 4.41 -12.80
C LEU A 31 8.85 5.38 -11.87
N GLN A 32 8.28 4.86 -10.79
CA GLN A 32 7.52 5.63 -9.81
C GLN A 32 8.16 5.47 -8.43
N ALA A 33 8.22 6.55 -7.66
CA ALA A 33 8.50 6.52 -6.24
C ALA A 33 7.17 6.39 -5.49
N LEU A 34 7.05 5.39 -4.62
CA LEU A 34 5.91 5.20 -3.74
C LEU A 34 6.12 5.96 -2.43
N ILE A 35 5.13 6.70 -1.98
CA ILE A 35 5.15 7.48 -0.74
C ILE A 35 3.97 7.05 0.12
N ARG A 36 4.22 6.59 1.35
CA ARG A 36 3.18 6.28 2.34
C ARG A 36 2.82 7.52 3.13
N ALA A 37 1.54 7.77 3.36
CA ALA A 37 1.08 8.89 4.18
C ALA A 37 1.45 8.69 5.67
N PRO A 38 1.64 9.76 6.46
CA PRO A 38 1.84 9.67 7.91
C PRO A 38 0.64 9.02 8.60
N ALA A 39 0.89 8.25 9.67
CA ALA A 39 -0.13 7.47 10.36
C ALA A 39 -1.24 8.37 10.91
N ALA A 40 -0.87 9.52 11.49
CA ALA A 40 -1.80 10.45 12.10
C ALA A 40 -2.81 11.09 11.11
N THR A 41 -2.54 11.10 9.81
CA THR A 41 -3.34 11.84 8.82
C THR A 41 -3.80 11.01 7.62
N GLY A 42 -3.14 9.88 7.36
CA GLY A 42 -3.38 9.07 6.17
C GLY A 42 -3.79 7.64 6.45
N PHE A 43 -4.28 7.33 7.66
CA PHE A 43 -4.82 6.01 8.01
C PHE A 43 -6.32 6.14 8.30
N ASN A 44 -7.11 5.20 7.79
CA ASN A 44 -8.56 5.17 7.99
C ASN A 44 -8.97 4.03 8.89
N ALA A 45 -9.98 4.27 9.72
CA ALA A 45 -10.56 3.28 10.59
C ALA A 45 -11.16 2.09 9.81
N PRO A 46 -11.37 0.93 10.46
CA PRO A 46 -11.91 -0.25 9.79
C PRO A 46 -13.28 0.01 9.15
N GLN A 47 -13.38 -0.25 7.84
CA GLN A 47 -14.62 -0.19 7.06
C GLN A 47 -14.62 -1.28 5.99
N PRO A 48 -15.80 -1.66 5.45
CA PRO A 48 -15.90 -2.53 4.30
C PRO A 48 -15.14 -1.98 3.09
N TRP A 49 -14.54 -2.88 2.30
CA TRP A 49 -13.99 -2.54 0.99
C TRP A 49 -15.12 -2.12 0.02
N GLY A 50 -16.24 -2.84 0.07
CA GLY A 50 -17.43 -2.61 -0.75
C GLY A 50 -18.46 -3.73 -0.60
N ALA A 51 -19.54 -3.71 -1.38
CA ALA A 51 -20.53 -4.77 -1.36
C ALA A 51 -20.01 -6.07 -2.01
N ARG A 52 -20.38 -7.23 -1.47
CA ARG A 52 -20.17 -8.52 -2.15
C ARG A 52 -21.15 -8.69 -3.31
N GLY A 53 -20.76 -9.53 -4.27
CA GLY A 53 -21.60 -9.89 -5.42
C GLY A 53 -21.52 -8.91 -6.59
N THR A 54 -20.85 -7.77 -6.41
CA THR A 54 -20.64 -6.77 -7.46
C THR A 54 -19.16 -6.66 -7.79
N LYS A 55 -18.85 -6.78 -9.08
CA LYS A 55 -17.52 -6.51 -9.63
C LYS A 55 -17.44 -5.02 -9.98
N ILE A 56 -16.47 -4.30 -9.41
CA ILE A 56 -16.17 -2.92 -9.81
C ILE A 56 -15.18 -3.00 -10.97
N GLU A 57 -15.60 -2.59 -12.17
CA GLU A 57 -14.70 -2.53 -13.32
C GLU A 57 -13.62 -1.46 -13.11
N GLY A 58 -12.38 -1.77 -13.47
CA GLY A 58 -11.23 -0.87 -13.26
C GLY A 58 -10.58 -0.96 -11.88
N ALA A 59 -11.15 -1.68 -10.91
CA ALA A 59 -10.57 -1.88 -9.57
C ALA A 59 -9.70 -3.15 -9.42
N GLY A 60 -9.25 -3.75 -10.54
CA GLY A 60 -8.56 -5.04 -10.55
C GLY A 60 -7.04 -4.96 -10.71
N SER A 61 -6.43 -3.78 -10.78
CA SER A 61 -4.99 -3.65 -11.00
C SER A 61 -4.21 -4.08 -9.75
N PHE A 62 -3.12 -4.83 -9.94
CA PHE A 62 -2.24 -5.22 -8.83
C PHE A 62 -1.20 -4.15 -8.49
N ASN A 63 -0.94 -3.17 -9.37
CA ASN A 63 0.09 -2.15 -9.19
C ASN A 63 -0.34 -0.71 -9.55
N ASP A 64 -1.60 -0.48 -9.94
CA ASP A 64 -2.15 0.88 -10.15
C ASP A 64 -3.25 1.18 -9.12
N GLY A 65 -2.84 1.47 -7.89
CA GLY A 65 -3.76 1.76 -6.81
C GLY A 65 -4.59 3.02 -7.05
N LEU A 66 -4.06 3.99 -7.79
CA LEU A 66 -4.79 5.21 -8.14
C LEU A 66 -5.95 4.93 -9.09
N ALA A 67 -5.72 4.13 -10.15
CA ALA A 67 -6.78 3.72 -11.07
C ALA A 67 -7.88 2.93 -10.32
N ASN A 68 -7.46 1.99 -9.47
CA ASN A 68 -8.41 1.22 -8.66
C ASN A 68 -9.23 2.11 -7.73
N THR A 69 -8.56 3.01 -7.00
CA THR A 69 -9.22 3.89 -6.02
C THR A 69 -10.23 4.81 -6.70
N ARG A 70 -9.95 5.30 -7.92
CA ARG A 70 -10.93 6.07 -8.70
C ARG A 70 -12.18 5.25 -9.05
N ALA A 71 -11.99 4.04 -9.57
CA ALA A 71 -13.11 3.14 -9.87
C ALA A 71 -13.93 2.78 -8.61
N MET A 72 -13.26 2.55 -7.48
CA MET A 72 -13.90 2.33 -6.19
C MET A 72 -14.72 3.55 -5.74
N ALA A 73 -14.19 4.76 -5.89
CA ALA A 73 -14.88 6.00 -5.53
C ALA A 73 -16.12 6.24 -6.39
N GLU A 74 -16.04 5.99 -7.70
CA GLU A 74 -17.19 6.03 -8.62
C GLU A 74 -18.29 5.03 -8.22
N ALA A 75 -17.91 3.88 -7.65
CA ALA A 75 -18.82 2.90 -7.08
C ALA A 75 -19.29 3.22 -5.65
N GLY A 76 -18.87 4.35 -5.07
CA GLY A 76 -19.27 4.80 -3.74
C GLY A 76 -18.55 4.12 -2.56
N CYS A 77 -17.41 3.47 -2.79
CA CYS A 77 -16.64 2.83 -1.72
C CYS A 77 -16.11 3.87 -0.71
N PRO A 78 -16.41 3.75 0.60
CA PRO A 78 -16.05 4.75 1.60
C PRO A 78 -14.55 5.02 1.73
N HIS A 79 -13.73 3.96 1.75
CA HIS A 79 -12.27 4.10 1.81
C HIS A 79 -11.72 4.88 0.61
N ALA A 80 -12.27 4.68 -0.58
CA ALA A 80 -11.78 5.36 -1.77
C ALA A 80 -12.12 6.86 -1.77
N ASN A 81 -13.34 7.20 -1.36
CA ASN A 81 -13.75 8.59 -1.19
C ASN A 81 -12.93 9.30 -0.11
N TRP A 82 -12.62 8.61 0.99
CA TRP A 82 -11.71 9.12 2.02
C TRP A 82 -10.33 9.42 1.43
N ALA A 83 -9.68 8.43 0.81
CA ALA A 83 -8.31 8.58 0.32
C ALA A 83 -8.17 9.70 -0.72
N LEU A 84 -9.09 9.76 -1.69
CA LEU A 84 -9.08 10.81 -2.72
C LEU A 84 -9.44 12.21 -2.19
N GLY A 85 -10.06 12.28 -1.00
CA GLY A 85 -10.39 13.54 -0.33
C GLY A 85 -9.30 14.09 0.58
N LEU A 86 -8.19 13.36 0.78
CA LEU A 86 -7.11 13.78 1.65
C LEU A 86 -6.33 14.96 1.09
N SER A 87 -5.99 15.90 1.96
CA SER A 87 -5.01 16.96 1.72
C SER A 87 -3.97 16.94 2.83
N ILE A 88 -2.82 16.33 2.58
CA ILE A 88 -1.73 16.17 3.55
C ILE A 88 -0.52 16.94 3.05
N ASP A 89 -0.04 17.89 3.84
CA ASP A 89 1.11 18.75 3.51
C ASP A 89 0.99 19.43 2.13
N GLY A 90 -0.22 19.88 1.78
CA GLY A 90 -0.53 20.51 0.49
C GLY A 90 -0.68 19.55 -0.70
N HIS A 91 -0.61 18.24 -0.48
CA HIS A 91 -0.78 17.23 -1.52
C HIS A 91 -2.17 16.58 -1.48
N GLN A 92 -2.81 16.47 -2.65
CA GLN A 92 -4.20 16.03 -2.84
C GLN A 92 -4.33 14.81 -3.78
N ASP A 93 -3.23 14.13 -4.04
CA ASP A 93 -3.11 12.99 -4.97
C ASP A 93 -2.91 11.67 -4.22
N TRP A 94 -3.56 11.54 -3.07
CA TRP A 94 -3.56 10.34 -2.22
C TRP A 94 -4.57 9.31 -2.70
N PHE A 95 -4.24 8.03 -2.55
CA PHE A 95 -5.07 6.90 -2.96
C PHE A 95 -4.78 5.66 -2.09
N ILE A 96 -5.58 4.60 -2.20
CA ILE A 96 -5.32 3.34 -1.49
C ILE A 96 -4.38 2.49 -2.33
N SER A 97 -3.31 1.99 -1.71
CA SER A 97 -2.32 1.13 -2.37
C SER A 97 -2.97 -0.09 -3.02
N ALA A 98 -2.54 -0.43 -4.23
CA ALA A 98 -2.79 -1.74 -4.81
C ALA A 98 -1.94 -2.82 -4.10
N ARG A 99 -2.20 -4.09 -4.40
CA ARG A 99 -1.52 -5.24 -3.79
C ARG A 99 0.01 -5.09 -3.79
N ASP A 100 0.61 -4.83 -4.94
CA ASP A 100 2.07 -4.74 -5.09
C ASP A 100 2.64 -3.46 -4.44
N GLU A 101 1.85 -2.39 -4.37
CA GLU A 101 2.25 -1.17 -3.67
C GLU A 101 2.24 -1.38 -2.14
N ALA A 102 1.25 -2.09 -1.60
CA ALA A 102 1.18 -2.45 -0.19
C ALA A 102 2.30 -3.39 0.25
N GLU A 103 2.72 -4.30 -0.65
CA GLU A 103 3.86 -5.20 -0.46
C GLU A 103 5.18 -4.44 -0.25
N ILE A 104 5.42 -3.39 -1.05
CA ILE A 104 6.60 -2.52 -0.91
C ILE A 104 6.58 -1.84 0.47
N VAL A 105 5.41 -1.37 0.91
CA VAL A 105 5.26 -0.79 2.26
C VAL A 105 5.56 -1.82 3.33
N TYR A 106 5.10 -3.06 3.21
CA TYR A 106 5.40 -4.12 4.19
C TYR A 106 6.90 -4.39 4.33
N ARG A 107 7.66 -4.41 3.24
CA ARG A 107 9.12 -4.61 3.29
C ARG A 107 9.86 -3.54 4.11
N VAL A 108 9.32 -2.33 4.18
CA VAL A 108 9.92 -1.20 4.89
C VAL A 108 9.35 -1.04 6.29
N CYS A 109 8.04 -1.23 6.41
CA CYS A 109 7.26 -0.89 7.60
C CYS A 109 6.78 -2.12 8.36
N LYS A 110 7.44 -3.28 8.22
CA LYS A 110 7.12 -4.46 9.04
C LYS A 110 7.27 -4.08 10.53
N PRO A 111 6.16 -3.99 11.29
CA PRO A 111 6.14 -3.51 12.65
C PRO A 111 6.60 -4.56 13.66
N THR A 112 6.43 -5.86 13.38
CA THR A 112 6.72 -6.95 14.32
C THR A 112 8.05 -7.65 14.01
N ASP A 113 8.58 -8.37 15.00
CA ASP A 113 9.70 -9.31 14.87
C ASP A 113 9.25 -10.75 14.56
N GLN A 114 7.95 -10.97 14.35
CA GLN A 114 7.39 -12.28 14.03
C GLN A 114 7.94 -12.83 12.72
N GLU A 115 8.01 -14.16 12.58
CA GLU A 115 8.39 -14.78 11.31
C GLU A 115 7.33 -14.52 10.23
N ASN A 116 7.78 -14.33 8.99
CA ASN A 116 6.86 -14.21 7.86
C ASN A 116 6.15 -15.54 7.59
N TRP A 117 4.86 -15.48 7.26
CA TRP A 117 4.00 -16.65 7.07
C TRP A 117 4.47 -17.59 5.94
N CYS A 118 5.07 -17.05 4.87
CA CYS A 118 5.71 -17.79 3.77
C CYS A 118 4.90 -18.97 3.20
N SER A 119 3.59 -18.81 3.01
CA SER A 119 2.70 -19.91 2.62
C SER A 119 2.84 -20.37 1.18
N PHE A 120 3.16 -19.44 0.26
CA PHE A 120 3.43 -19.76 -1.14
C PHE A 120 4.33 -18.71 -1.80
N ARG A 121 3.74 -17.62 -2.30
CA ARG A 121 4.41 -16.51 -2.98
C ARG A 121 4.11 -15.17 -2.29
N ASP A 122 3.93 -15.23 -0.97
CA ASP A 122 3.83 -14.03 -0.13
C ASP A 122 5.07 -13.16 -0.39
N GLY A 123 4.87 -11.92 -0.82
CA GLY A 123 5.96 -11.00 -1.15
C GLY A 123 6.48 -11.03 -2.59
N ASP A 124 6.01 -11.95 -3.44
CA ASP A 124 6.33 -11.89 -4.87
C ASP A 124 5.75 -10.61 -5.47
N ASN A 125 6.63 -9.75 -5.98
CA ASN A 125 6.28 -8.43 -6.47
C ASN A 125 7.08 -8.11 -7.75
N PRO A 126 6.57 -8.50 -8.92
CA PRO A 126 7.24 -8.21 -10.19
C PRO A 126 7.18 -6.72 -10.56
N SER A 127 6.34 -5.92 -9.88
CA SER A 127 6.21 -4.49 -10.14
C SER A 127 7.30 -3.66 -9.45
N SER A 128 7.84 -4.12 -8.33
CA SER A 128 8.87 -3.39 -7.59
C SER A 128 10.19 -3.30 -8.37
N VAL A 129 11.01 -2.29 -8.05
CA VAL A 129 12.35 -2.12 -8.61
C VAL A 129 13.37 -2.05 -7.47
N PRO A 130 14.25 -3.06 -7.32
CA PRO A 130 14.29 -4.33 -8.07
C PRO A 130 13.04 -5.19 -7.82
N ALA A 131 12.80 -6.17 -8.71
CA ALA A 131 11.69 -7.10 -8.56
C ALA A 131 11.81 -7.89 -7.25
N GLY A 132 10.72 -7.91 -6.48
CA GLY A 132 10.62 -8.58 -5.20
C GLY A 132 10.36 -10.06 -5.39
N TYR A 133 11.15 -10.89 -4.71
CA TYR A 133 10.93 -12.33 -4.63
C TYR A 133 10.15 -12.68 -3.36
N PRO A 134 9.53 -13.88 -3.31
CA PRO A 134 8.84 -14.35 -2.12
C PRO A 134 9.65 -14.17 -0.85
N TYR A 135 8.95 -13.88 0.24
CA TYR A 135 9.54 -13.77 1.57
C TYR A 135 10.22 -15.07 1.99
N THR A 136 11.22 -14.91 2.84
CA THR A 136 11.69 -15.99 3.71
C THR A 136 11.13 -15.76 5.10
N ALA A 137 11.20 -16.76 5.98
CA ALA A 137 10.74 -16.62 7.35
C ALA A 137 11.34 -15.39 8.07
N GLN A 138 12.55 -14.96 7.68
CA GLN A 138 13.25 -13.82 8.25
C GLN A 138 13.42 -12.62 7.29
N THR A 139 12.89 -12.65 6.07
CA THR A 139 13.01 -11.55 5.10
C THR A 139 11.66 -11.21 4.44
N PRO A 140 11.13 -9.98 4.64
CA PRO A 140 11.72 -8.87 5.39
C PRO A 140 11.76 -9.16 6.90
N SER A 141 12.80 -8.65 7.56
CA SER A 141 12.86 -8.55 9.03
C SER A 141 11.97 -7.40 9.51
N GLN A 142 11.78 -7.26 10.82
CA GLN A 142 11.22 -6.03 11.39
C GLN A 142 11.93 -4.79 10.82
N SER A 143 11.19 -3.70 10.66
CA SER A 143 11.73 -2.40 10.28
C SER A 143 12.94 -2.03 11.15
N SER A 144 13.99 -1.49 10.54
CA SER A 144 15.11 -0.88 11.28
C SER A 144 14.85 0.58 11.67
N ILE A 145 13.70 1.13 11.27
CA ILE A 145 13.27 2.49 11.59
C ILE A 145 12.29 2.37 12.76
N GLU A 146 12.71 2.82 13.94
CA GLU A 146 11.97 2.69 15.20
C GLU A 146 10.53 3.23 15.11
N ALA A 147 10.33 4.33 14.38
CA ALA A 147 9.00 4.91 14.19
C ALA A 147 8.02 3.96 13.48
N PHE A 148 8.49 3.00 12.66
CA PHE A 148 7.64 2.01 11.98
C PHE A 148 7.51 0.69 12.75
N CYS A 149 8.31 0.47 13.80
CA CYS A 149 8.20 -0.71 14.65
C CYS A 149 6.94 -0.65 15.50
N LEU A 150 6.41 -1.80 15.94
CA LEU A 150 5.21 -1.87 16.77
C LEU A 150 5.31 -0.93 17.99
N GLY A 151 4.35 -0.02 18.11
CA GLY A 151 4.33 1.01 19.16
C GLY A 151 5.00 2.34 18.78
N GLY A 152 5.68 2.41 17.64
CA GLY A 152 6.22 3.64 17.06
C GLY A 152 5.12 4.57 16.51
N GLU A 153 5.43 5.86 16.41
CA GLU A 153 4.47 6.91 16.01
C GLU A 153 3.93 6.75 14.58
N GLU A 154 4.67 6.04 13.73
CA GLU A 154 4.35 5.79 12.32
C GLU A 154 4.08 4.30 12.06
N ALA A 155 3.90 3.50 13.11
CA ALA A 155 3.74 2.06 12.99
C ALA A 155 2.41 1.69 12.33
N LEU A 156 2.45 0.65 11.49
CA LEU A 156 1.25 -0.08 11.14
C LEU A 156 0.90 -1.02 12.29
N GLU A 157 -0.39 -1.12 12.62
CA GLU A 157 -0.87 -2.12 13.59
C GLU A 157 -0.58 -3.55 13.10
N ASP A 158 -0.35 -4.46 14.06
CA ASP A 158 -0.29 -5.92 13.88
C ASP A 158 -1.68 -6.45 13.48
N ARG A 159 -2.03 -6.25 12.22
CA ARG A 159 -3.29 -6.68 11.58
C ARG A 159 -3.19 -6.58 10.07
N SER A 160 -4.25 -6.96 9.37
CA SER A 160 -4.37 -6.74 7.94
C SER A 160 -5.14 -5.48 7.54
N TYR A 161 -4.70 -4.92 6.42
CA TYR A 161 -5.23 -3.70 5.81
C TYR A 161 -5.79 -4.02 4.42
N TRP A 162 -6.83 -3.30 4.02
CA TRP A 162 -7.35 -3.33 2.66
C TRP A 162 -6.34 -2.73 1.69
N THR A 163 -6.20 -3.39 0.53
CA THR A 163 -5.65 -2.79 -0.67
C THR A 163 -6.80 -2.35 -1.59
N SER A 164 -6.52 -1.56 -2.62
CA SER A 164 -7.50 -1.21 -3.64
C SER A 164 -7.72 -2.32 -4.67
N THR A 165 -6.94 -3.40 -4.65
CA THR A 165 -7.02 -4.47 -5.65
C THR A 165 -8.18 -5.41 -5.33
N GLN A 166 -9.13 -5.49 -6.26
CA GLN A 166 -10.25 -6.41 -6.21
C GLN A 166 -9.86 -7.82 -6.68
N ASP A 167 -10.48 -8.85 -6.09
CA ASP A 167 -10.47 -10.22 -6.61
C ASP A 167 -11.90 -10.70 -6.89
N GLY A 168 -12.35 -10.45 -8.10
CA GLY A 168 -13.71 -10.79 -8.54
C GLY A 168 -14.83 -10.06 -7.79
N PRO A 169 -16.07 -10.55 -7.89
CA PRO A 169 -17.24 -9.87 -7.33
C PRO A 169 -17.34 -9.98 -5.80
N GLY A 170 -16.68 -10.97 -5.19
CA GLY A 170 -16.87 -11.31 -3.78
C GLY A 170 -15.74 -10.90 -2.85
N LEU A 171 -14.51 -10.72 -3.37
CA LEU A 171 -13.31 -10.60 -2.56
C LEU A 171 -12.45 -9.39 -2.99
N ALA A 172 -11.56 -8.96 -2.10
CA ALA A 172 -10.51 -8.00 -2.38
C ALA A 172 -9.23 -8.41 -1.63
N TRP A 173 -8.08 -7.91 -2.08
CA TRP A 173 -6.78 -8.24 -1.51
C TRP A 173 -6.51 -7.47 -0.23
N ILE A 174 -5.89 -8.17 0.73
CA ILE A 174 -5.38 -7.61 1.98
C ILE A 174 -3.88 -7.89 2.12
N GLN A 175 -3.20 -7.00 2.83
CA GLN A 175 -1.83 -7.19 3.29
C GLN A 175 -1.84 -7.35 4.80
N HIS A 176 -1.30 -8.46 5.30
CA HIS A 176 -0.99 -8.64 6.71
C HIS A 176 0.31 -7.91 7.04
N PHE A 177 0.27 -7.01 8.03
CA PHE A 177 1.46 -6.31 8.52
C PHE A 177 2.14 -7.01 9.68
N ASP A 178 1.56 -8.08 10.20
CA ASP A 178 2.15 -8.91 11.25
C ASP A 178 3.10 -9.97 10.71
N VAL A 179 2.67 -10.69 9.67
CA VAL A 179 3.39 -11.85 9.11
C VAL A 179 3.54 -11.80 7.59
N GLY A 180 3.11 -10.70 6.95
CA GLY A 180 3.37 -10.45 5.54
C GLY A 180 2.49 -11.20 4.56
N SER A 181 1.58 -12.05 5.01
CA SER A 181 0.72 -12.81 4.09
C SER A 181 -0.13 -11.89 3.21
N GLN A 182 -0.26 -12.28 1.94
CA GLN A 182 -1.09 -11.59 0.95
C GLN A 182 -2.21 -12.52 0.52
N ILE A 183 -3.41 -12.26 1.03
CA ILE A 183 -4.59 -13.09 0.77
C ILE A 183 -5.77 -12.22 0.35
N ASN A 184 -6.87 -12.86 0.00
CA ASN A 184 -8.13 -12.20 -0.28
C ASN A 184 -9.11 -12.38 0.88
N ASP A 185 -10.04 -11.44 1.03
CA ASP A 185 -11.07 -11.48 2.04
C ASP A 185 -12.39 -10.90 1.51
N GLY A 186 -13.51 -11.22 2.16
CA GLY A 186 -14.84 -10.72 1.83
C GLY A 186 -14.90 -9.20 1.84
N LYS A 187 -15.38 -8.59 0.75
CA LYS A 187 -15.43 -7.12 0.61
C LYS A 187 -16.25 -6.42 1.70
N ASP A 188 -17.20 -7.13 2.30
CA ASP A 188 -18.08 -6.68 3.37
C ASP A 188 -17.42 -6.70 4.76
N ASN A 189 -16.24 -7.32 4.91
CA ASN A 189 -15.49 -7.31 6.16
C ASN A 189 -14.86 -5.94 6.43
N ALA A 190 -14.89 -5.52 7.69
CA ALA A 190 -14.31 -4.24 8.08
C ALA A 190 -12.80 -4.37 8.33
N ARG A 191 -11.98 -3.63 7.57
CA ARG A 191 -10.54 -3.51 7.77
C ARG A 191 -10.06 -2.08 7.54
N PRO A 192 -8.98 -1.65 8.20
CA PRO A 192 -8.42 -0.33 7.97
C PRO A 192 -7.78 -0.26 6.58
N ALA A 193 -7.51 0.95 6.13
CA ALA A 193 -6.73 1.23 4.93
C ALA A 193 -5.76 2.37 5.22
N PHE A 194 -4.66 2.45 4.48
CA PHE A 194 -3.76 3.59 4.52
C PHE A 194 -3.61 4.19 3.13
N ALA A 195 -3.34 5.49 3.11
CA ALA A 195 -3.13 6.25 1.90
C ALA A 195 -1.66 6.19 1.47
N VAL A 196 -1.47 6.09 0.16
CA VAL A 196 -0.19 6.27 -0.51
C VAL A 196 -0.36 7.31 -1.63
N ARG A 197 0.75 7.80 -2.14
CA ARG A 197 0.82 8.57 -3.36
C ARG A 197 2.04 8.16 -4.17
N ARG A 198 2.16 8.66 -5.40
CA ARG A 198 3.30 8.38 -6.27
C ARG A 198 3.85 9.62 -6.95
N ILE A 199 5.15 9.59 -7.22
CA ILE A 199 5.86 10.62 -7.99
C ILE A 199 6.63 9.93 -9.10
N THR A 200 6.55 10.44 -10.33
CA THR A 200 7.28 9.87 -11.45
C THR A 200 8.77 10.20 -11.35
N VAL A 201 9.60 9.16 -11.46
CA VAL A 201 11.06 9.27 -11.36
C VAL A 201 11.64 9.43 -12.75
N THR A 202 12.37 10.53 -12.96
CA THR A 202 13.16 10.74 -14.17
C THR A 202 14.59 10.23 -13.97
N PRO A 203 15.30 9.89 -15.05
CA PRO A 203 16.72 9.51 -14.98
C PRO A 203 17.58 10.49 -14.19
#